data_AF-C9Y3R3-F1
#
_entry.id   AF-C9Y3R3-F1
#
_cell.length_a   1.000
_cell.length_b   1.000
_cell.length_c   1.000
_cell.angle_alpha   90.00
_cell.angle_beta   90.00
_cell.angle_gamma   90.00
#
_symmetry.space_group_name_H-M   'P 1'
#
loop_
_entity.id
_entity.type
_entity.pdbx_description
1 polymer ?
#
loop_
_entity_poly.entity_id
_entity_poly.type
_entity_poly.pdbx_seq_one_letter_code
_entity_poly.pdbx_strand_id
1 'polypeptide(L)'
;MGPEYDVFRLYFLFSRKKRVRFVFSGNAGGAARICIPYSAPAVTWARRLAAASGNGMPGLSPLRSSCGGMASRWPPCYFDASTRRPRMLTLLEDKIDTPLGPLWVIADEQSRLRAVEWEEHSDRMEQLLAIHYRSEGFRRVGCENPGGLSDALRAWFAGDLAVIDTLPTATGGTPFQREVWQMLRTIPCGQVMHYGEMAQRLGRPGAARAVGAANGSNPISIVVPCHRVIGRNGTLTGYAGGVARKEWLLRHEGYLLI
;
A
#
# COMPACT_ATOMS: atom_id res chain seq x y z
N MET A 1 42.10 40.98 10.87
CA MET A 1 41.97 39.72 11.64
C MET A 1 40.54 39.62 12.13
N GLY A 2 39.75 38.77 11.47
CA GLY A 2 38.38 38.40 11.83
C GLY A 2 38.26 36.88 11.77
N PRO A 3 37.29 36.25 12.47
CA PRO A 3 37.36 34.84 12.79
C PRO A 3 37.11 33.95 11.56
N GLU A 4 37.93 32.90 11.44
CA GLU A 4 37.72 31.78 10.53
C GLU A 4 36.42 31.05 10.89
N TYR A 5 35.57 30.78 9.90
CA TYR A 5 34.39 29.93 10.07
C TYR A 5 34.68 28.54 9.50
N ASP A 6 34.57 27.51 10.35
CA ASP A 6 34.78 26.11 9.98
C ASP A 6 33.71 25.60 8.99
N VAL A 7 34.15 25.16 7.81
CA VAL A 7 33.30 24.54 6.80
C VAL A 7 33.34 23.02 6.98
N PHE A 8 32.24 22.41 7.43
CA PHE A 8 32.12 20.95 7.50
C PHE A 8 31.84 20.36 6.11
N ARG A 9 32.70 19.45 5.63
CA ARG A 9 32.42 18.62 4.43
C ARG A 9 31.74 17.31 4.82
N LEU A 10 30.59 17.03 4.22
CA LEU A 10 29.90 15.74 4.34
C LEU A 10 30.36 14.80 3.23
N TYR A 11 30.95 13.66 3.57
CA TYR A 11 31.26 12.61 2.60
C TYR A 11 30.31 11.42 2.77
N PHE A 12 29.68 10.99 1.68
CA PHE A 12 28.85 9.80 1.63
C PHE A 12 29.71 8.56 1.37
N LEU A 13 29.71 7.60 2.30
CA LEU A 13 30.26 6.26 2.08
C LEU A 13 29.11 5.26 2.05
N PHE A 14 28.79 4.74 0.86
CA PHE A 14 27.81 3.67 0.69
C PHE A 14 28.36 2.36 1.28
N SER A 15 27.58 1.69 2.15
CA SER A 15 27.91 0.36 2.67
C SER A 15 26.74 -0.61 2.48
N ARG A 16 27.02 -1.82 1.97
CA ARG A 16 26.06 -2.86 1.54
C ARG A 16 25.27 -3.56 2.68
N LYS A 17 25.17 -2.99 3.88
CA LYS A 17 24.41 -3.58 5.01
C LYS A 17 23.56 -2.53 5.74
N LYS A 18 22.32 -2.29 5.30
CA LYS A 18 21.19 -1.57 5.97
C LYS A 18 21.50 -0.60 7.15
N ARG A 19 22.58 0.18 7.08
CA ARG A 19 22.95 1.27 8.00
C ARG A 19 23.81 2.26 7.21
N VAL A 20 23.49 3.54 7.31
CA VAL A 20 24.32 4.62 6.76
C VAL A 20 25.28 5.07 7.87
N ARG A 21 26.58 5.09 7.60
CA ARG A 21 27.58 5.67 8.50
C ARG A 21 27.82 7.11 8.09
N PHE A 22 27.71 8.02 9.05
CA PHE A 22 28.18 9.39 8.90
C PHE A 22 29.50 9.51 9.64
N VAL A 23 30.52 10.05 8.97
CA VAL A 23 31.80 10.41 9.57
C VAL A 23 31.94 11.91 9.44
N PHE A 24 32.08 12.59 10.57
CA PHE A 24 32.44 14.00 10.62
C PHE A 24 33.93 14.09 10.94
N SER A 25 34.66 14.90 10.18
CA SER A 25 36.03 15.31 10.50
C SER A 25 36.01 16.83 10.62
N GLY A 26 36.29 17.32 11.82
CA GLY A 26 36.68 18.71 12.07
C GLY A 26 38.19 18.80 12.23
N ASN A 27 38.76 20.00 12.07
CA ASN A 27 40.21 20.25 12.08
C ASN A 27 40.88 20.10 13.46
N ALA A 28 40.14 19.67 14.50
CA ALA A 28 40.69 19.37 15.83
C ALA A 28 40.37 17.92 16.23
N GLY A 29 40.99 16.94 15.57
CA GLY A 29 41.34 15.62 16.13
C GLY A 29 40.26 14.71 16.73
N GLY A 30 38.96 15.03 16.67
CA GLY A 30 37.88 14.25 17.30
C GLY A 30 36.87 13.72 16.29
N ALA A 31 36.79 12.40 16.13
CA ALA A 31 35.76 11.76 15.31
C ALA A 31 34.61 11.24 16.18
N ALA A 32 33.44 11.89 16.12
CA ALA A 32 32.22 11.36 16.73
C ALA A 32 31.51 10.40 15.76
N ARG A 33 31.18 9.19 16.21
CA ARG A 33 30.45 8.18 15.44
C ARG A 33 29.02 8.09 15.93
N ILE A 34 28.05 8.34 15.06
CA ILE A 34 26.62 8.15 15.39
C ILE A 34 26.01 7.18 14.36
N CYS A 35 25.36 6.11 14.84
CA CYS A 35 24.63 5.16 14.01
C CYS A 35 23.13 5.48 14.07
N ILE A 36 22.46 5.56 12.92
CA ILE A 36 21.03 5.88 12.84
C ILE A 36 20.30 4.79 12.02
N PRO A 37 19.13 4.29 12.49
CA PRO A 37 18.30 3.36 11.72
C PRO A 37 17.59 4.06 10.54
N TYR A 38 17.35 3.30 9.47
CA TYR A 38 16.95 3.78 8.13
C TYR A 38 15.55 4.42 8.03
N SER A 39 14.74 4.42 9.09
CA SER A 39 13.30 4.75 9.02
C SER A 39 12.87 6.07 9.67
N ALA A 40 13.80 6.95 10.06
CA ALA A 40 13.44 8.23 10.69
C ALA A 40 13.46 9.41 9.69
N PRO A 41 12.41 10.25 9.62
CA PRO A 41 12.41 11.45 8.77
C PRO A 41 13.43 12.49 9.26
N ALA A 42 14.10 13.18 8.33
CA ALA A 42 15.18 14.15 8.59
C ALA A 42 14.81 15.28 9.57
N VAL A 43 13.54 15.66 9.63
CA VAL A 43 13.01 16.73 10.50
C VAL A 43 13.10 16.38 11.99
N THR A 44 12.97 15.10 12.32
CA THR A 44 13.13 14.57 13.69
C THR A 44 14.57 14.70 14.18
N TRP A 45 15.55 14.80 13.27
CA TRP A 45 16.97 14.86 13.58
C TRP A 45 17.46 16.28 13.86
N ALA A 46 16.99 17.27 13.10
CA ALA A 46 17.32 18.68 13.36
C ALA A 46 16.88 19.14 14.77
N ARG A 47 15.70 18.69 15.22
CA ARG A 47 15.20 18.96 16.58
C ARG A 47 15.99 18.25 17.68
N ARG A 48 16.49 17.04 17.43
CA ARG A 48 17.30 16.29 18.40
C ARG A 48 18.74 16.80 18.48
N LEU A 49 19.31 17.28 17.37
CA LEU A 49 20.59 17.99 17.37
C LEU A 49 20.52 19.28 18.19
N ALA A 50 19.47 20.08 18.00
CA ALA A 50 19.25 21.30 18.79
C ALA A 50 19.03 21.03 20.29
N ALA A 51 18.45 19.88 20.64
CA ALA A 51 18.26 19.47 22.04
C ALA A 51 19.51 18.82 22.68
N ALA A 52 20.43 18.26 21.87
CA ALA A 52 21.68 17.66 22.35
C ALA A 52 22.80 18.69 22.57
N SER A 53 22.72 19.87 21.93
CA SER A 53 23.56 21.03 22.24
C SER A 53 22.96 21.83 23.40
N GLY A 54 22.89 21.22 24.58
CA GLY A 54 22.57 21.93 25.80
C GLY A 54 23.70 22.89 26.19
N ASN A 55 23.66 24.12 25.67
CA ASN A 55 24.14 25.35 26.30
C ASN A 55 23.76 26.55 25.42
N GLY A 56 23.08 27.53 26.02
CA GLY A 56 22.43 28.64 25.33
C GLY A 56 23.38 29.57 24.56
N MET A 57 22.86 30.13 23.47
CA MET A 57 23.40 31.33 22.83
C MET A 57 22.23 32.32 22.64
N PRO A 58 22.30 33.55 23.20
CA PRO A 58 21.27 34.56 23.01
C PRO A 58 21.45 35.27 21.67
N GLY A 59 20.33 35.68 21.04
CA GLY A 59 20.33 36.65 19.95
C GLY A 59 20.32 36.05 18.54
N LEU A 60 19.13 35.67 18.06
CA LEU A 60 18.85 35.61 16.62
C LEU A 60 17.76 36.65 16.31
N SER A 61 18.18 37.86 15.99
CA SER A 61 17.34 38.83 15.29
C SER A 61 17.21 38.41 13.82
N PRO A 62 16.06 38.65 13.16
CA PRO A 62 15.91 38.32 11.74
C PRO A 62 16.83 39.25 10.93
N LEU A 63 17.82 38.67 10.24
CA LEU A 63 18.66 39.41 9.30
C LEU A 63 17.79 39.95 8.16
N ARG A 64 17.70 41.30 8.11
CA ARG A 64 17.19 42.06 6.98
C ARG A 64 17.96 41.66 5.71
N SER A 65 17.20 41.53 4.64
CA SER A 65 17.70 41.40 3.27
C SER A 65 18.56 42.60 2.87
N SER A 66 19.85 42.37 2.65
CA SER A 66 20.66 43.22 1.77
C SER A 66 21.74 42.36 1.11
N CYS A 67 21.39 41.75 -0.03
CA CYS A 67 22.37 41.24 -0.98
C CYS A 67 22.31 42.12 -2.22
N GLY A 68 23.26 43.05 -2.32
CA GLY A 68 23.74 43.56 -3.60
C GLY A 68 24.87 42.66 -4.07
N GLY A 69 24.83 42.27 -5.35
CA GLY A 69 25.98 41.75 -6.09
C GLY A 69 26.17 40.23 -6.08
N MET A 70 26.22 39.67 -7.30
CA MET A 70 26.70 38.31 -7.67
C MET A 70 25.72 37.16 -7.42
N ALA A 71 24.67 37.18 -8.25
CA ALA A 71 23.96 35.97 -8.67
C ALA A 71 24.86 35.10 -9.58
N SER A 72 24.49 33.81 -9.63
CA SER A 72 24.83 32.79 -10.63
C SER A 72 26.06 31.89 -10.36
N ARG A 73 25.85 30.78 -9.62
CA ARG A 73 26.14 29.44 -10.18
C ARG A 73 25.67 28.19 -9.41
N TRP A 74 24.86 28.29 -8.37
CA TRP A 74 24.32 27.10 -7.70
C TRP A 74 22.85 27.29 -7.36
N PRO A 75 21.95 26.34 -7.67
CA PRO A 75 20.54 26.48 -7.33
C PRO A 75 20.41 26.47 -5.80
N PRO A 76 19.61 27.36 -5.21
CA PRO A 76 19.27 27.27 -3.80
C PRO A 76 18.65 25.90 -3.55
N CYS A 77 19.14 25.18 -2.54
CA CYS A 77 18.44 24.03 -2.00
C CYS A 77 17.13 24.54 -1.41
N TYR A 78 16.11 24.68 -2.25
CA TYR A 78 14.75 24.96 -1.85
C TYR A 78 14.28 23.72 -1.10
N PHE A 79 14.36 23.76 0.23
CA PHE A 79 13.59 22.85 1.05
C PHE A 79 12.15 23.34 0.94
N ASP A 80 11.45 22.82 -0.06
CA ASP A 80 10.03 23.08 -0.21
C ASP A 80 9.31 22.48 1.00
N ALA A 81 8.98 23.34 1.96
CA ALA A 81 8.13 23.02 3.10
C ALA A 81 6.65 22.84 2.69
N SER A 82 6.32 22.82 1.38
CA SER A 82 5.04 22.36 0.84
C SER A 82 4.97 20.83 0.71
N THR A 83 5.48 20.11 1.71
CA THR A 83 5.00 18.73 1.91
C THR A 83 3.56 18.83 2.41
N ARG A 84 2.61 18.97 1.47
CA ARG A 84 1.21 18.64 1.70
C ARG A 84 1.23 17.34 2.48
N ARG A 85 0.78 17.37 3.73
CA ARG A 85 0.54 16.14 4.49
C ARG A 85 -0.25 15.23 3.53
N PRO A 86 0.20 13.99 3.28
CA PRO A 86 -0.55 13.09 2.42
C PRO A 86 -1.99 13.10 2.95
N ARG A 87 -2.95 13.46 2.08
CA ARG A 87 -4.35 13.48 2.48
C ARG A 87 -4.68 12.04 2.85
N MET A 88 -5.04 11.85 4.12
CA MET A 88 -5.52 10.58 4.63
C MET A 88 -6.64 10.07 3.73
N LEU A 89 -6.56 8.80 3.32
CA LEU A 89 -7.55 8.19 2.43
C LEU A 89 -8.90 8.11 3.14
N THR A 90 -9.96 8.64 2.54
CA THR A 90 -11.33 8.38 3.01
C THR A 90 -11.85 7.13 2.32
N LEU A 91 -12.16 6.11 3.11
CA LEU A 91 -12.79 4.88 2.67
C LEU A 91 -14.28 4.97 2.99
N LEU A 92 -15.11 5.01 1.95
CA LEU A 92 -16.56 4.94 2.05
C LEU A 92 -16.93 3.47 2.23
N GLU A 93 -17.79 3.18 3.20
CA GLU A 93 -18.21 1.82 3.51
C GLU A 93 -19.71 1.66 3.54
N ASP A 94 -20.15 0.53 3.00
CA ASP A 94 -21.51 0.04 3.12
C ASP A 94 -21.47 -1.44 3.51
N LYS A 95 -22.56 -1.94 4.06
CA LYS A 95 -22.73 -3.34 4.40
C LYS A 95 -24.03 -3.85 3.82
N ILE A 96 -23.94 -4.89 2.99
CA ILE A 96 -25.09 -5.48 2.33
C ILE A 96 -25.34 -6.90 2.83
N ASP A 97 -26.59 -7.28 2.92
CA ASP A 97 -26.96 -8.67 3.16
C ASP A 97 -26.81 -9.49 1.87
N THR A 98 -26.25 -10.69 1.99
CA THR A 98 -26.06 -11.62 0.87
C THR A 98 -26.46 -13.03 1.28
N PRO A 99 -26.71 -13.96 0.33
CA PRO A 99 -26.95 -15.37 0.63
C PRO A 99 -25.82 -16.06 1.45
N LEU A 100 -24.63 -15.46 1.49
CA LEU A 100 -23.45 -15.97 2.18
C LEU A 100 -23.11 -15.22 3.48
N GLY A 101 -24.05 -14.41 3.97
CA GLY A 101 -23.89 -13.54 5.14
C GLY A 101 -23.62 -12.08 4.77
N PRO A 102 -23.52 -11.17 5.77
CA PRO A 102 -23.28 -9.76 5.52
C PRO A 102 -21.91 -9.52 4.85
N LEU A 103 -21.88 -8.64 3.86
CA LEU A 103 -20.72 -8.32 3.04
C LEU A 103 -20.40 -6.83 3.12
N TRP A 104 -19.17 -6.50 3.51
CA TRP A 104 -18.64 -5.16 3.45
C TRP A 104 -18.26 -4.78 2.01
N VAL A 105 -18.64 -3.57 1.63
CA VAL A 105 -18.26 -2.93 0.37
C VAL A 105 -17.51 -1.66 0.71
N ILE A 106 -16.20 -1.64 0.45
CA ILE A 106 -15.34 -0.50 0.78
C ILE A 106 -14.77 0.10 -0.49
N ALA A 107 -15.03 1.39 -0.68
CA ALA A 107 -14.58 2.16 -1.83
C ALA A 107 -13.81 3.42 -1.41
N ASP A 108 -13.04 4.01 -2.31
CA ASP A 108 -12.51 5.36 -2.12
C ASP A 108 -13.48 6.45 -2.61
N GLU A 109 -13.12 7.70 -2.38
CA GLU A 109 -13.88 8.87 -2.88
C GLU A 109 -13.95 8.96 -4.42
N GLN A 110 -13.22 8.13 -5.16
CA GLN A 110 -13.31 8.01 -6.62
C GLN A 110 -14.17 6.82 -7.04
N SER A 111 -14.95 6.25 -6.11
CA SER A 111 -15.81 5.08 -6.34
C SER A 111 -15.04 3.86 -6.86
N ARG A 112 -13.80 3.66 -6.41
CA ARG A 112 -13.00 2.46 -6.72
C ARG A 112 -12.99 1.53 -5.51
N LEU A 113 -13.31 0.26 -5.73
CA LEU A 113 -13.25 -0.75 -4.69
C LEU A 113 -11.84 -0.88 -4.13
N ARG A 114 -11.76 -0.84 -2.80
CA ARG A 114 -10.54 -1.02 -2.00
C ARG A 114 -10.59 -2.32 -1.21
N ALA A 115 -11.78 -2.73 -0.75
CA ALA A 115 -12.02 -4.04 -0.18
C ALA A 115 -13.47 -4.51 -0.40
N VAL A 116 -13.63 -5.83 -0.49
CA VAL A 116 -14.92 -6.54 -0.44
C VAL A 116 -14.67 -7.79 0.41
N GLU A 117 -15.31 -7.87 1.57
CA GLU A 117 -15.07 -8.95 2.55
C GLU A 117 -16.32 -9.23 3.40
N TRP A 118 -16.48 -10.48 3.82
CA TRP A 118 -17.59 -10.91 4.66
C TRP A 118 -17.36 -10.41 6.09
N GLU A 119 -18.44 -10.07 6.79
CA GLU A 119 -18.39 -9.58 8.18
C GLU A 119 -17.60 -10.53 9.10
N GLU A 120 -17.78 -11.85 8.93
CA GLU A 120 -17.06 -12.87 9.70
C GLU A 120 -15.52 -12.84 9.53
N HIS A 121 -15.02 -12.10 8.54
CA HIS A 121 -13.60 -11.91 8.24
C HIS A 121 -13.18 -10.43 8.28
N SER A 122 -13.93 -9.58 8.97
CA SER A 122 -13.63 -8.15 9.13
C SER A 122 -12.23 -7.88 9.69
N ASP A 123 -11.75 -8.69 10.65
CA ASP A 123 -10.38 -8.59 11.17
C ASP A 123 -9.31 -8.72 10.07
N ARG A 124 -9.51 -9.66 9.13
CA ARG A 124 -8.60 -9.83 7.98
C ARG A 124 -8.67 -8.63 7.04
N MET A 125 -9.87 -8.12 6.77
CA MET A 125 -10.06 -6.91 5.97
C MET A 125 -9.30 -5.74 6.59
N GLU A 126 -9.47 -5.49 7.89
CA GLU A 126 -8.78 -4.40 8.60
C GLU A 126 -7.26 -4.57 8.54
N GLN A 127 -6.76 -5.79 8.72
CA GLN A 127 -5.34 -6.08 8.58
C GLN A 127 -4.82 -5.75 7.17
N LEU A 128 -5.55 -6.12 6.12
CA LEU A 128 -5.16 -5.84 4.74
C LEU A 128 -5.22 -4.34 4.43
N LEU A 129 -6.26 -3.63 4.86
CA LEU A 129 -6.35 -2.18 4.72
C LEU A 129 -5.18 -1.49 5.43
N ALA A 130 -4.86 -1.90 6.66
CA ALA A 130 -3.72 -1.39 7.41
C ALA A 130 -2.40 -1.64 6.69
N ILE A 131 -2.17 -2.84 6.14
CA ILE A 131 -0.96 -3.15 5.38
C ILE A 131 -0.84 -2.31 4.11
N HIS A 132 -1.93 -2.20 3.36
CA HIS A 132 -1.96 -1.60 2.02
C HIS A 132 -1.92 -0.07 2.04
N TYR A 133 -2.51 0.56 3.06
CA TYR A 133 -2.68 2.01 3.13
C TYR A 133 -1.94 2.64 4.32
N ARG A 134 -1.03 1.92 4.98
CA ARG A 134 -0.24 2.41 6.14
C ARG A 134 0.48 3.74 5.91
N SER A 135 0.96 4.00 4.70
CA SER A 135 1.79 5.18 4.40
C SER A 135 0.97 6.46 4.29
N GLU A 136 -0.28 6.33 3.85
CA GLU A 136 -1.21 7.44 3.67
C GLU A 136 -2.10 7.61 4.90
N GLY A 137 -2.34 6.51 5.63
CA GLY A 137 -3.40 6.41 6.61
C GLY A 137 -4.77 6.34 5.93
N PHE A 138 -5.76 5.85 6.65
CA PHE A 138 -7.14 5.87 6.18
C PHE A 138 -8.12 6.12 7.32
N ARG A 139 -9.29 6.65 6.97
CA ARG A 139 -10.48 6.67 7.83
C ARG A 139 -11.62 5.98 7.10
N ARG A 140 -12.50 5.31 7.84
CA ARG A 140 -13.72 4.70 7.32
C ARG A 140 -14.91 5.61 7.62
N VAL A 141 -15.80 5.77 6.65
CA VAL A 141 -16.99 6.63 6.74
C VAL A 141 -18.17 5.87 6.16
N GLY A 142 -19.22 5.71 6.95
CA GLY A 142 -20.46 5.09 6.48
C GLY A 142 -21.05 5.87 5.30
N CYS A 143 -21.38 5.17 4.23
CA CYS A 143 -21.98 5.71 3.03
C CYS A 143 -22.84 4.63 2.41
N GLU A 144 -24.14 4.85 2.31
CA GLU A 144 -25.01 3.92 1.59
C GLU A 144 -24.62 3.89 0.11
N ASN A 145 -24.44 2.68 -0.44
CA ASN A 145 -24.18 2.43 -1.85
C ASN A 145 -23.09 3.31 -2.49
N PRO A 146 -21.83 3.26 -2.00
CA PRO A 146 -20.77 4.14 -2.44
C PRO A 146 -20.51 3.96 -3.95
N GLY A 147 -20.86 4.97 -4.74
CA GLY A 147 -20.68 4.95 -6.19
C GLY A 147 -21.50 3.89 -6.93
N GLY A 148 -22.60 3.39 -6.36
CA GLY A 148 -23.41 2.32 -6.97
C GLY A 148 -22.85 0.90 -6.81
N LEU A 149 -21.75 0.73 -6.07
CA LEU A 149 -21.01 -0.54 -5.99
C LEU A 149 -21.77 -1.61 -5.19
N SER A 150 -22.55 -1.21 -4.19
CA SER A 150 -23.39 -2.11 -3.40
C SER A 150 -24.50 -2.72 -4.25
N ASP A 151 -25.16 -1.89 -5.07
CA ASP A 151 -26.20 -2.36 -5.99
C ASP A 151 -25.64 -3.26 -7.09
N ALA A 152 -24.46 -2.95 -7.61
CA ALA A 152 -23.78 -3.82 -8.56
C ALA A 152 -23.49 -5.21 -7.94
N LEU A 153 -23.03 -5.26 -6.69
CA LEU A 153 -22.83 -6.54 -6.01
C LEU A 153 -24.16 -7.27 -5.74
N ARG A 154 -25.23 -6.56 -5.39
CA ARG A 154 -26.57 -7.16 -5.27
C ARG A 154 -27.06 -7.74 -6.60
N ALA A 155 -26.86 -7.03 -7.71
CA ALA A 155 -27.20 -7.49 -9.05
C ALA A 155 -26.42 -8.76 -9.43
N TRP A 156 -25.13 -8.83 -9.06
CA TRP A 156 -24.32 -10.03 -9.24
C TRP A 156 -24.88 -11.23 -8.47
N PHE A 157 -25.25 -11.05 -7.19
CA PHE A 157 -25.92 -12.10 -6.41
C PHE A 157 -27.28 -12.48 -6.97
N ALA A 158 -27.98 -11.56 -7.63
CA ALA A 158 -29.25 -11.80 -8.32
C ALA A 158 -29.09 -12.49 -9.70
N GLY A 159 -27.85 -12.70 -10.17
CA GLY A 159 -27.55 -13.45 -11.40
C GLY A 159 -27.04 -12.62 -12.57
N ASP A 160 -26.93 -11.29 -12.44
CA ASP A 160 -26.24 -10.46 -13.44
C ASP A 160 -24.73 -10.57 -13.26
N LEU A 161 -24.16 -11.68 -13.72
CA LEU A 161 -22.76 -12.01 -13.48
C LEU A 161 -21.78 -11.05 -14.18
N ALA A 162 -22.21 -10.37 -15.25
CA ALA A 162 -21.33 -9.50 -16.04
C ALA A 162 -21.03 -8.16 -15.36
N VAL A 163 -21.87 -7.75 -14.39
CA VAL A 163 -21.74 -6.45 -13.73
C VAL A 163 -20.39 -6.26 -13.05
N ILE A 164 -19.78 -7.33 -12.52
CA ILE A 164 -18.52 -7.25 -11.77
C ILE A 164 -17.29 -7.02 -12.65
N ASP A 165 -17.35 -7.38 -13.93
CA ASP A 165 -16.18 -7.34 -14.83
C ASP A 165 -15.69 -5.90 -15.06
N THR A 166 -16.62 -4.94 -15.01
CA THR A 166 -16.34 -3.52 -15.26
C THR A 166 -16.10 -2.71 -13.97
N LEU A 167 -16.32 -3.31 -12.79
CA LEU A 167 -16.22 -2.56 -11.54
C LEU A 167 -14.78 -2.06 -11.30
N PRO A 168 -14.62 -0.77 -10.97
CA PRO A 168 -13.31 -0.18 -10.76
C PRO A 168 -12.70 -0.68 -9.46
N THR A 169 -11.43 -1.09 -9.51
CA THR A 169 -10.68 -1.59 -8.33
C THR A 169 -9.37 -0.84 -8.19
N ALA A 170 -8.93 -0.60 -6.96
CA ALA A 170 -7.62 -0.02 -6.71
C ALA A 170 -6.97 -0.64 -5.47
N THR A 171 -6.02 -1.55 -5.70
CA THR A 171 -5.38 -2.36 -4.65
C THR A 171 -4.00 -1.83 -4.23
N GLY A 172 -3.69 -1.78 -2.93
CA GLY A 172 -2.39 -1.30 -2.39
C GLY A 172 -1.31 -2.38 -2.18
N GLY A 173 -1.40 -3.51 -2.88
CA GLY A 173 -0.45 -4.62 -2.75
C GLY A 173 0.93 -4.39 -3.38
N THR A 174 1.84 -5.34 -3.12
CA THR A 174 3.14 -5.43 -3.79
C THR A 174 2.98 -5.52 -5.32
N PRO A 175 4.00 -5.18 -6.12
CA PRO A 175 3.93 -5.33 -7.58
C PRO A 175 3.51 -6.75 -8.01
N PHE A 176 4.07 -7.78 -7.38
CA PHE A 176 3.70 -9.17 -7.66
C PHE A 176 2.24 -9.49 -7.33
N GLN A 177 1.73 -9.03 -6.19
CA GLN A 177 0.32 -9.20 -5.83
C GLN A 177 -0.60 -8.54 -6.87
N ARG A 178 -0.27 -7.32 -7.29
CA ARG A 178 -1.04 -6.59 -8.30
C ARG A 178 -1.06 -7.29 -9.65
N GLU A 179 0.06 -7.86 -10.10
CA GLU A 179 0.10 -8.68 -11.32
C GLU A 179 -0.81 -9.91 -11.21
N VAL A 180 -0.78 -10.61 -10.07
CA VAL A 180 -1.66 -11.77 -9.82
C VAL A 180 -3.13 -11.35 -9.82
N TRP A 181 -3.49 -10.26 -9.15
CA TRP A 181 -4.86 -9.76 -9.10
C TRP A 181 -5.38 -9.26 -10.45
N GLN A 182 -4.52 -8.67 -11.27
CA GLN A 182 -4.85 -8.34 -12.65
C GLN A 182 -5.11 -9.60 -13.48
N MET A 183 -4.27 -10.62 -13.36
CA MET A 183 -4.49 -11.91 -14.03
C MET A 183 -5.78 -12.59 -13.59
N LEU A 184 -6.15 -12.51 -12.29
CA LEU A 184 -7.43 -13.03 -11.81
C LEU A 184 -8.62 -12.44 -12.56
N ARG A 185 -8.63 -11.14 -12.80
CA ARG A 185 -9.70 -10.45 -13.54
C ARG A 185 -9.81 -10.86 -15.02
N THR A 186 -8.86 -11.63 -15.55
CA THR A 186 -8.93 -12.16 -16.92
C THR A 186 -9.66 -13.51 -17.00
N ILE A 187 -9.95 -14.14 -15.86
CA ILE A 187 -10.64 -15.44 -15.81
C ILE A 187 -12.15 -15.18 -15.92
N PRO A 188 -12.85 -15.62 -16.98
CA PRO A 188 -14.28 -15.37 -17.13
C PRO A 188 -15.13 -16.08 -16.06
N CYS A 189 -16.36 -15.57 -15.82
CA CYS A 189 -17.37 -16.29 -15.03
C CYS A 189 -17.58 -17.71 -15.57
N GLY A 190 -17.72 -18.68 -14.67
CA GLY A 190 -17.93 -20.09 -15.01
C GLY A 190 -16.65 -20.83 -15.46
N GLN A 191 -15.51 -20.14 -15.52
CA GLN A 191 -14.21 -20.74 -15.82
C GLN A 191 -13.28 -20.72 -14.62
N VAL A 192 -12.31 -21.62 -14.64
CA VAL A 192 -11.28 -21.74 -13.60
C VAL A 192 -9.89 -21.77 -14.22
N MET A 193 -8.88 -21.41 -13.42
CA MET A 193 -7.47 -21.53 -13.77
C MET A 193 -6.72 -22.28 -12.66
N HIS A 194 -5.68 -23.03 -13.02
CA HIS A 194 -4.84 -23.69 -12.01
C HIS A 194 -3.71 -22.78 -11.54
N TYR A 195 -3.30 -22.89 -10.26
CA TYR A 195 -2.17 -22.11 -9.72
C TYR A 195 -0.87 -22.25 -10.52
N GLY A 196 -0.57 -23.46 -11.01
CA GLY A 196 0.61 -23.72 -11.83
C GLY A 196 0.53 -23.07 -13.21
N GLU A 197 -0.66 -23.09 -13.82
CA GLU A 197 -0.91 -22.45 -15.11
C GLU A 197 -0.81 -20.92 -14.99
N MET A 198 -1.41 -20.34 -13.94
CA MET A 198 -1.28 -18.91 -13.67
C MET A 198 0.19 -18.50 -13.49
N ALA A 199 0.97 -19.30 -12.75
CA ALA A 199 2.39 -19.05 -12.58
C ALA A 199 3.16 -19.07 -13.91
N GLN A 200 2.82 -19.97 -14.84
CA GLN A 200 3.37 -19.99 -16.19
C GLN A 200 2.99 -18.74 -16.99
N ARG A 201 1.71 -18.35 -17.00
CA ARG A 201 1.22 -17.15 -17.70
C ARG A 201 1.87 -15.86 -17.18
N LEU A 202 2.22 -15.82 -15.90
CA LEU A 202 2.96 -14.72 -15.27
C LEU A 202 4.48 -14.77 -15.52
N GLY A 203 4.98 -15.69 -16.35
CA GLY A 203 6.40 -15.83 -16.65
C GLY A 203 7.23 -16.36 -15.47
N ARG A 204 6.60 -17.01 -14.49
CA ARG A 204 7.23 -17.54 -13.28
C ARG A 204 6.91 -19.03 -13.09
N PRO A 205 7.33 -19.91 -14.03
CA PRO A 205 7.06 -21.34 -13.90
C PRO A 205 7.60 -21.89 -12.57
N GLY A 206 6.81 -22.75 -11.91
CA GLY A 206 7.14 -23.29 -10.58
C GLY A 206 6.72 -22.41 -9.39
N ALA A 207 6.28 -21.16 -9.60
CA ALA A 207 5.90 -20.24 -8.53
C ALA A 207 4.45 -20.42 -8.00
N ALA A 208 3.84 -21.60 -8.17
CA ALA A 208 2.44 -21.86 -7.83
C ALA A 208 2.09 -21.52 -6.36
N ARG A 209 2.99 -21.82 -5.42
CA ARG A 209 2.81 -21.47 -3.99
C ARG A 209 2.80 -19.96 -3.75
N ALA A 210 3.69 -19.22 -4.42
CA ALA A 210 3.75 -17.77 -4.32
C ALA A 210 2.50 -17.12 -4.92
N VAL A 211 2.03 -17.63 -6.06
CA VAL A 211 0.75 -17.22 -6.65
C VAL A 211 -0.41 -17.51 -5.68
N GLY A 212 -0.42 -18.69 -5.04
CA GLY A 212 -1.42 -19.02 -4.02
C GLY A 212 -1.44 -18.05 -2.85
N ALA A 213 -0.27 -17.65 -2.34
CA ALA A 213 -0.16 -16.65 -1.28
C ALA A 213 -0.66 -15.27 -1.73
N ALA A 214 -0.32 -14.85 -2.96
CA ALA A 214 -0.81 -13.59 -3.53
C ALA A 214 -2.34 -13.61 -3.74
N ASN A 215 -2.89 -14.72 -4.25
CA ASN A 215 -4.33 -14.96 -4.38
C ASN A 215 -5.04 -14.86 -3.03
N GLY A 216 -4.49 -15.52 -2.00
CA GLY A 216 -5.00 -15.49 -0.64
C GLY A 216 -4.85 -14.14 0.08
N SER A 217 -4.14 -13.17 -0.52
CA SER A 217 -4.01 -11.80 -0.01
C SER A 217 -4.91 -10.80 -0.73
N ASN A 218 -5.79 -11.26 -1.63
CA ASN A 218 -6.75 -10.39 -2.30
C ASN A 218 -7.68 -9.71 -1.28
N PRO A 219 -7.77 -8.36 -1.28
CA PRO A 219 -8.71 -7.62 -0.43
C PRO A 219 -10.09 -7.41 -1.08
N ILE A 220 -10.25 -7.62 -2.39
CA ILE A 220 -11.47 -7.32 -3.14
C ILE A 220 -12.06 -8.63 -3.66
N SER A 221 -12.70 -9.39 -2.77
CA SER A 221 -13.34 -10.64 -3.15
C SER A 221 -14.48 -10.44 -4.16
N ILE A 222 -14.87 -11.52 -4.85
CA ILE A 222 -15.82 -11.54 -5.98
C ILE A 222 -15.29 -10.77 -7.20
N VAL A 223 -15.07 -9.46 -7.08
CA VAL A 223 -14.68 -8.56 -8.18
C VAL A 223 -13.24 -8.80 -8.66
N VAL A 224 -12.32 -9.10 -7.74
CA VAL A 224 -11.06 -9.77 -8.08
C VAL A 224 -11.30 -11.26 -7.79
N PRO A 225 -11.55 -12.10 -8.80
CA PRO A 225 -12.19 -13.40 -8.59
C PRO A 225 -11.20 -14.49 -8.14
N CYS A 226 -10.67 -14.35 -6.92
CA CYS A 226 -9.71 -15.28 -6.32
C CYS A 226 -10.28 -16.70 -6.07
N HIS A 227 -11.62 -16.86 -6.11
CA HIS A 227 -12.30 -18.15 -6.06
C HIS A 227 -12.19 -18.96 -7.36
N ARG A 228 -11.90 -18.32 -8.50
CA ARG A 228 -11.74 -18.98 -9.81
C ARG A 228 -10.40 -19.69 -9.99
N VAL A 229 -9.49 -19.63 -9.01
CA VAL A 229 -8.20 -20.35 -9.07
C VAL A 229 -8.21 -21.59 -8.18
N ILE A 230 -7.91 -22.76 -8.74
CA ILE A 230 -8.03 -24.05 -8.05
C ILE A 230 -6.75 -24.90 -8.12
N GLY A 231 -6.66 -25.93 -7.27
CA GLY A 231 -5.59 -26.92 -7.33
C GLY A 231 -5.65 -27.75 -8.64
N ARG A 232 -4.54 -28.40 -8.99
CA ARG A 232 -4.41 -29.17 -10.24
C ARG A 232 -5.38 -30.37 -10.34
N ASN A 233 -5.81 -30.92 -9.21
CA ASN A 233 -6.71 -32.07 -9.15
C ASN A 233 -8.17 -31.65 -8.85
N GLY A 234 -8.57 -30.43 -9.22
CA GLY A 234 -9.88 -29.89 -8.88
C GLY A 234 -10.04 -29.48 -7.41
N THR A 235 -9.02 -29.70 -6.57
CA THR A 235 -9.12 -29.44 -5.13
C THR A 235 -9.37 -27.97 -4.84
N LEU A 236 -10.49 -27.70 -4.15
CA LEU A 236 -10.82 -26.39 -3.61
C LEU A 236 -10.06 -26.20 -2.29
N THR A 237 -8.88 -25.58 -2.36
CA THR A 237 -8.08 -25.22 -1.19
C THR A 237 -7.94 -23.71 -1.05
N GLY A 238 -7.73 -23.24 0.18
CA GLY A 238 -7.16 -21.92 0.46
C GLY A 238 -8.00 -20.73 -0.01
N TYR A 239 -9.27 -20.67 0.41
CA TYR A 239 -10.10 -19.48 0.25
C TYR A 239 -10.19 -18.74 1.57
N ALA A 240 -9.97 -17.42 1.56
CA ALA A 240 -10.05 -16.60 2.77
C ALA A 240 -11.43 -16.70 3.43
N GLY A 241 -12.49 -16.75 2.62
CA GLY A 241 -13.87 -16.99 3.04
C GLY A 241 -14.24 -18.46 3.28
N GLY A 242 -13.29 -19.39 3.38
CA GLY A 242 -13.60 -20.82 3.55
C GLY A 242 -14.03 -21.57 2.27
N VAL A 243 -13.85 -22.88 2.28
CA VAL A 243 -14.05 -23.74 1.08
C VAL A 243 -15.50 -23.77 0.62
N ALA A 244 -16.46 -23.85 1.55
CA ALA A 244 -17.89 -23.88 1.24
C ALA A 244 -18.35 -22.63 0.47
N ARG A 245 -17.81 -21.46 0.83
CA ARG A 245 -18.10 -20.20 0.14
C ARG A 245 -17.52 -20.20 -1.28
N LYS A 246 -16.28 -20.67 -1.44
CA LYS A 246 -15.66 -20.81 -2.76
C LYS A 246 -16.48 -21.71 -3.68
N GLU A 247 -16.96 -22.84 -3.17
CA GLU A 247 -17.83 -23.76 -3.88
C GLU A 247 -19.16 -23.10 -4.29
N TRP A 248 -19.80 -22.37 -3.38
CA TRP A 248 -21.02 -21.63 -3.68
C TRP A 248 -20.81 -20.60 -4.79
N LEU A 249 -19.75 -19.79 -4.72
CA LEU A 249 -19.44 -18.76 -5.72
C LEU A 249 -19.20 -19.38 -7.10
N LEU A 250 -18.45 -20.48 -7.16
CA LEU A 250 -18.20 -21.20 -8.41
C LEU A 250 -19.50 -21.74 -9.02
N ARG A 251 -20.37 -22.34 -8.21
CA ARG A 251 -21.69 -22.83 -8.67
C ARG A 251 -22.59 -21.71 -9.14
N HIS A 252 -22.63 -20.58 -8.42
CA HIS A 252 -23.38 -19.39 -8.80
C HIS A 252 -22.95 -18.85 -10.16
N GLU A 253 -21.66 -18.95 -10.48
CA GLU A 253 -21.10 -18.58 -11.78
C GLU A 253 -21.27 -19.65 -12.87
N GLY A 254 -21.91 -20.78 -12.57
CA GLY A 254 -22.16 -21.87 -13.53
C GLY A 254 -21.02 -22.87 -13.69
N TYR A 255 -19.99 -22.84 -12.82
CA TYR A 255 -18.96 -23.88 -12.81
C TYR A 255 -19.49 -25.16 -12.14
N LEU A 256 -19.53 -26.24 -12.92
CA LEU A 256 -19.91 -27.56 -12.46
C LEU A 256 -18.69 -28.26 -11.83
N LEU A 257 -18.77 -28.54 -10.53
CA LEU A 257 -17.81 -29.38 -9.82
C LEU A 257 -18.12 -30.84 -10.19
N ILE A 258 -17.31 -31.41 -11.08
CA ILE A 258 -17.39 -32.82 -11.52
C ILE A 258 -16.45 -33.67 -10.66
#